data_AF-A0A1F8A7A7-F1
#
_entry.id   AF-A0A1F8A7A7-F1
#
_cell.length_a   1.000
_cell.length_b   1.000
_cell.length_c   1.000
_cell.angle_alpha   90.00
_cell.angle_beta   90.00
_cell.angle_gamma   90.00
#
_symmetry.space_group_name_H-M   'P 1'
#
loop_
_entity.id
_entity.type
_entity.pdbx_description
1 polymer ?
#
loop_
_entity_poly.entity_id
_entity_poly.type
_entity_poly.pdbx_seq_one_letter_code
_entity_poly.pdbx_strand_id
1 'polypeptide(L)'
;MLGIRTLSLLLYGAVAQSKYIVPGGRWLDTDRHLANAHAGCITFDEGTGRFWWFGEYKTEGQEEGGGVSVYSSEDLATWESHGLALEPVQNHSYISPENVIQRPKVVYSEEAGQYHMFWHADNSSYGLLLQGLATSDTPAGPYTFVNVTAPMGNWSQDYGLFTDYKDGRSYALYSNGDSQEGRDVYISRYNEEVSELEEVVYRFDKFDLEAPTIIQTDDSYYALMSHKTGYRPNNVVAFRADSLEGPWSQPFMVAPLNTRTFNSQSGYSLKIKGSKKTTYLYIGDQWDSNSLWESRYIWLPMEIDDKKKTLELVWNDVYDLNVKTGEWKPVKGKTYYGKDAKTSGDAFKQEANFASDNTILTGIYGNDSTVTFECIEGTGKPQWVSFYYQNTDDMGFGDQPGGSPDRIGGAWQLRRISSVVVNGDTSNVQTLYQRDTHKSIILSTPLQLTLEKGKKNTITIGGLYNGFDYKGADLDRIVVYPPEE
;
A
#
# COMPACT_ATOMS: atom_id res chain seq x y z
N MET A 1 -4.46 40.99 -56.37
CA MET A 1 -4.76 40.95 -54.92
C MET A 1 -5.00 39.49 -54.55
N LEU A 2 -4.03 38.85 -53.92
CA LEU A 2 -4.19 37.51 -53.33
C LEU A 2 -4.75 37.71 -51.91
N GLY A 3 -5.91 37.11 -51.62
CA GLY A 3 -6.49 37.06 -50.29
C GLY A 3 -5.92 35.87 -49.51
N ILE A 4 -5.26 36.15 -48.40
CA ILE A 4 -4.78 35.15 -47.43
C ILE A 4 -5.98 34.73 -46.57
N ARG A 5 -6.30 33.43 -46.57
CA ARG A 5 -7.19 32.80 -45.58
C ARG A 5 -6.33 32.24 -44.45
N THR A 6 -6.44 32.84 -43.28
CA THR A 6 -5.84 32.33 -42.03
C THR A 6 -6.69 31.17 -41.52
N LEU A 7 -6.11 29.98 -41.44
CA LEU A 7 -6.73 28.81 -40.81
C LEU A 7 -6.33 28.81 -39.33
N SER A 8 -7.28 29.11 -38.44
CA SER A 8 -7.06 29.00 -36.99
C SER A 8 -7.15 27.53 -36.59
N LEU A 9 -6.02 26.91 -36.25
CA LEU A 9 -6.01 25.63 -35.53
C LEU A 9 -6.43 25.88 -34.07
N LEU A 10 -7.62 25.39 -33.71
CA LEU A 10 -8.01 25.19 -32.33
C LEU A 10 -7.32 23.91 -31.82
N LEU A 11 -6.23 24.07 -31.07
CA LEU A 11 -5.71 23.01 -30.21
C LEU A 11 -6.71 22.79 -29.07
N TYR A 12 -7.51 21.74 -29.16
CA TYR A 12 -8.13 21.14 -27.99
C TYR A 12 -7.02 20.50 -27.16
N GLY A 13 -6.51 21.23 -26.17
CA GLY A 13 -5.75 20.61 -25.09
C GLY A 13 -6.72 19.70 -24.34
N ALA A 14 -6.52 18.39 -24.43
CA ALA A 14 -7.12 17.47 -23.47
C ALA A 14 -6.59 17.90 -22.10
N VAL A 15 -7.44 18.50 -21.28
CA VAL A 15 -7.12 18.71 -19.87
C VAL A 15 -7.05 17.30 -19.30
N ALA A 16 -5.82 16.82 -19.05
CA ALA A 16 -5.63 15.57 -18.36
C ALA A 16 -6.35 15.69 -17.02
N GLN A 17 -7.31 14.79 -16.79
CA GLN A 17 -8.05 14.74 -15.54
C GLN A 17 -7.06 14.29 -14.46
N SER A 18 -6.65 15.19 -13.55
CA SER A 18 -5.69 14.84 -12.51
C SER A 18 -6.41 14.05 -11.43
N LYS A 19 -6.12 12.75 -11.37
CA LYS A 19 -6.45 11.87 -10.24
C LYS A 19 -5.24 11.80 -9.32
N TYR A 20 -5.48 11.92 -8.02
CA TYR A 20 -4.40 11.92 -7.05
C TYR A 20 -4.11 10.49 -6.56
N ILE A 21 -2.86 10.23 -6.21
CA ILE A 21 -2.52 9.08 -5.38
C ILE A 21 -2.65 9.51 -3.92
N VAL A 22 -3.44 8.76 -3.16
CA VAL A 22 -3.83 9.09 -1.78
C VAL A 22 -3.58 7.90 -0.85
N PRO A 23 -2.34 7.76 -0.31
CA PRO A 23 -1.98 6.66 0.59
C PRO A 23 -2.95 6.51 1.76
N GLY A 24 -3.41 5.28 2.01
CA GLY A 24 -4.33 4.96 3.10
C GLY A 24 -5.81 5.20 2.78
N GLY A 25 -6.12 5.81 1.63
CA GLY A 25 -7.49 6.07 1.19
C GLY A 25 -8.23 4.81 0.73
N ARG A 26 -9.56 4.85 0.78
CA ARG A 26 -10.43 3.88 0.08
C ARG A 26 -10.37 4.16 -1.41
N TRP A 27 -9.48 3.47 -2.11
CA TRP A 27 -9.39 3.58 -3.57
C TRP A 27 -10.54 2.80 -4.20
N LEU A 28 -11.26 3.47 -5.09
CA LEU A 28 -12.38 2.88 -5.78
C LEU A 28 -12.01 2.72 -7.26
N ASP A 29 -12.40 1.59 -7.84
CA ASP A 29 -12.30 1.39 -9.27
C ASP A 29 -13.31 2.26 -10.04
N THR A 30 -13.27 2.18 -11.37
CA THR A 30 -14.16 2.93 -12.26
C THR A 30 -15.65 2.61 -12.05
N ASP A 31 -15.98 1.44 -11.53
CA ASP A 31 -17.34 1.00 -11.19
C ASP A 31 -17.74 1.34 -9.74
N ARG A 32 -16.83 2.02 -9.02
CA ARG A 32 -16.97 2.47 -7.63
C ARG A 32 -16.99 1.35 -6.59
N HIS A 33 -16.42 0.19 -6.91
CA HIS A 33 -16.10 -0.83 -5.91
C HIS A 33 -14.73 -0.55 -5.28
N LEU A 34 -14.52 -1.02 -4.05
CA LEU A 34 -13.21 -0.94 -3.42
C LEU A 34 -12.20 -1.74 -4.24
N ALA A 35 -11.08 -1.11 -4.62
CA ALA A 35 -9.98 -1.82 -5.26
C ALA A 35 -9.42 -2.88 -4.30
N ASN A 36 -9.30 -4.12 -4.78
CA ASN A 36 -8.98 -5.30 -3.97
C ASN A 36 -7.89 -6.10 -4.67
N ALA A 37 -6.64 -5.65 -4.54
CA ALA A 37 -5.45 -6.20 -5.18
C ALA A 37 -4.24 -6.09 -4.24
N HIS A 38 -4.32 -6.77 -3.11
CA HIS A 38 -3.33 -6.67 -2.04
C HIS A 38 -2.03 -7.40 -2.35
N ALA A 39 -0.89 -6.86 -1.90
CA ALA A 39 0.45 -7.45 -1.92
C ALA A 39 0.95 -8.05 -3.26
N GLY A 40 0.33 -7.70 -4.37
CA GLY A 40 0.69 -8.23 -5.69
C GLY A 40 1.76 -7.41 -6.40
N CYS A 41 1.57 -7.12 -7.69
CA CYS A 41 2.53 -6.36 -8.49
C CYS A 41 1.86 -5.47 -9.53
N ILE A 42 2.68 -4.62 -10.15
CA ILE A 42 2.31 -3.86 -11.34
C ILE A 42 3.21 -4.28 -12.49
N THR A 43 2.60 -4.77 -13.56
CA THR A 43 3.27 -5.06 -14.83
C THR A 43 2.94 -3.96 -15.84
N PHE A 44 3.93 -3.43 -16.54
CA PHE A 44 3.71 -2.47 -17.61
C PHE A 44 3.73 -3.19 -18.95
N ASP A 45 2.67 -3.04 -19.74
CA ASP A 45 2.59 -3.54 -21.10
C ASP A 45 2.99 -2.42 -22.07
N GLU A 46 4.18 -2.53 -22.66
CA GLU A 46 4.69 -1.54 -23.61
C GLU A 46 3.85 -1.45 -24.89
N GLY A 47 3.17 -2.54 -25.29
CA GLY A 47 2.37 -2.59 -26.50
C GLY A 47 1.08 -1.76 -26.40
N THR A 48 0.46 -1.76 -25.22
CA THR A 48 -0.75 -0.97 -24.94
C THR A 48 -0.47 0.34 -24.21
N GLY A 49 0.68 0.46 -23.56
CA GLY A 49 1.01 1.57 -22.67
C GLY A 49 0.22 1.55 -21.35
N ARG A 50 -0.33 0.39 -20.96
CA ARG A 50 -1.14 0.22 -19.74
C ARG A 50 -0.34 -0.44 -18.63
N PHE A 51 -0.64 -0.02 -17.41
CA PHE A 51 -0.24 -0.69 -16.19
C PHE A 51 -1.29 -1.72 -15.82
N TRP A 52 -0.87 -2.91 -15.42
CA TRP A 52 -1.71 -4.01 -14.96
C TRP A 52 -1.37 -4.30 -13.51
N TRP A 53 -2.35 -4.12 -12.62
CA TRP A 53 -2.19 -4.33 -11.19
C TRP A 53 -2.87 -5.62 -10.77
N PHE A 54 -2.06 -6.57 -10.33
CA PHE A 54 -2.50 -7.85 -9.80
C PHE A 54 -2.39 -7.83 -8.29
N GLY A 55 -3.24 -8.60 -7.61
CA GLY A 55 -3.10 -8.80 -6.18
C GLY A 55 -4.09 -9.80 -5.62
N GLU A 56 -3.90 -10.10 -4.35
CA GLU A 56 -4.78 -10.98 -3.59
C GLU A 56 -6.18 -10.36 -3.55
N TYR A 57 -7.18 -11.14 -3.96
CA TYR A 57 -8.57 -10.76 -3.76
C TYR A 57 -9.02 -11.22 -2.37
N LYS A 58 -9.16 -10.28 -1.44
CA LYS A 58 -9.59 -10.56 -0.06
C LYS A 58 -11.11 -10.47 0.04
N THR A 59 -11.78 -11.60 0.21
CA THR A 59 -13.24 -11.67 0.36
C THR A 59 -13.67 -11.13 1.73
N GLU A 60 -14.77 -10.37 1.77
CA GLU A 60 -15.30 -9.85 3.03
C GLU A 60 -15.60 -10.98 4.04
N GLY A 61 -15.11 -10.81 5.27
CA GLY A 61 -15.27 -11.79 6.35
C GLY A 61 -14.40 -13.05 6.24
N GLN A 62 -13.48 -13.11 5.27
CA GLN A 62 -12.55 -14.23 5.08
C GLN A 62 -11.10 -13.75 5.16
N GLU A 63 -10.20 -14.65 5.57
CA GLU A 63 -8.75 -14.42 5.52
C GLU A 63 -8.18 -14.73 4.13
N GLU A 64 -8.65 -15.82 3.51
CA GLU A 64 -8.18 -16.33 2.22
C GLU A 64 -9.32 -16.79 1.31
N GLY A 65 -8.96 -17.23 0.10
CA GLY A 65 -9.86 -17.98 -0.79
C GLY A 65 -10.47 -17.21 -1.94
N GLY A 66 -10.05 -15.96 -2.18
CA GLY A 66 -10.57 -15.14 -3.27
C GLY A 66 -9.82 -15.22 -4.61
N GLY A 67 -8.63 -15.82 -4.64
CA GLY A 67 -7.79 -15.87 -5.85
C GLY A 67 -7.04 -14.56 -6.11
N VAL A 68 -6.78 -14.26 -7.39
CA VAL A 68 -6.00 -13.09 -7.80
C VAL A 68 -6.86 -12.19 -8.66
N SER A 69 -7.04 -10.94 -8.25
CA SER A 69 -7.70 -9.90 -9.04
C SER A 69 -6.75 -9.25 -10.03
N VAL A 70 -7.31 -8.58 -11.03
CA VAL A 70 -6.54 -7.77 -11.98
C VAL A 70 -7.27 -6.47 -12.32
N TYR A 71 -6.50 -5.39 -12.30
CA TYR A 71 -6.93 -4.06 -12.71
C TYR A 71 -6.00 -3.53 -13.78
N SER A 72 -6.44 -2.54 -14.54
CA SER A 72 -5.59 -1.82 -15.49
C SER A 72 -5.72 -0.31 -15.36
N SER A 73 -4.66 0.42 -15.70
CA SER A 73 -4.61 1.88 -15.61
C SER A 73 -3.67 2.49 -16.65
N GLU A 74 -3.94 3.73 -17.04
CA GLU A 74 -3.02 4.54 -17.85
C GLU A 74 -2.17 5.51 -16.99
N ASP A 75 -2.54 5.72 -15.73
CA ASP A 75 -2.02 6.81 -14.89
C ASP A 75 -1.64 6.38 -13.46
N LEU A 76 -1.84 5.10 -13.10
CA LEU A 76 -1.64 4.51 -11.77
C LEU A 76 -2.59 5.05 -10.68
N ALA A 77 -3.61 5.82 -11.04
CA ALA A 77 -4.58 6.40 -10.11
C ALA A 77 -6.03 6.00 -10.43
N THR A 78 -6.34 5.84 -11.72
CA THR A 78 -7.64 5.40 -12.22
C THR A 78 -7.56 3.93 -12.62
N TRP A 79 -8.26 3.07 -11.88
CA TRP A 79 -8.19 1.62 -12.07
C TRP A 79 -9.49 1.05 -12.62
N GLU A 80 -9.39 0.37 -13.76
CA GLU A 80 -10.48 -0.40 -14.37
C GLU A 80 -10.33 -1.87 -13.97
N SER A 81 -11.37 -2.45 -13.37
CA SER A 81 -11.39 -3.86 -12.96
C SER A 81 -11.58 -4.80 -14.14
N HIS A 82 -10.83 -5.90 -14.16
CA HIS A 82 -10.99 -7.00 -15.12
C HIS A 82 -11.44 -8.30 -14.44
N GLY A 83 -11.87 -8.23 -13.17
CA GLY A 83 -12.27 -9.39 -12.39
C GLY A 83 -11.09 -10.17 -11.83
N LEU A 84 -11.21 -11.49 -11.80
CA LEU A 84 -10.17 -12.39 -11.31
C LEU A 84 -9.28 -12.88 -12.46
N ALA A 85 -8.00 -12.59 -12.38
CA ALA A 85 -6.98 -13.16 -13.25
C ALA A 85 -6.80 -14.66 -12.96
N LEU A 86 -6.81 -15.05 -11.69
CA LEU A 86 -6.78 -16.46 -11.27
C LEU A 86 -7.95 -16.75 -10.35
N GLU A 87 -8.92 -17.51 -10.83
CA GLU A 87 -10.07 -17.94 -10.04
C GLU A 87 -9.73 -19.16 -9.17
N PRO A 88 -10.21 -19.21 -7.92
CA PRO A 88 -10.08 -20.41 -7.11
C PRO A 88 -10.98 -21.53 -7.64
N VAL A 89 -10.45 -22.76 -7.66
CA VAL A 89 -11.13 -23.95 -8.17
C VAL A 89 -11.54 -24.86 -7.02
N GLN A 90 -12.84 -25.09 -6.88
CA GLN A 90 -13.40 -25.96 -5.83
C GLN A 90 -12.75 -27.35 -5.83
N ASN A 91 -12.37 -27.82 -4.64
CA ASN A 91 -11.67 -29.10 -4.41
C ASN A 91 -10.32 -29.26 -5.13
N HIS A 92 -9.75 -28.20 -5.72
CA HIS A 92 -8.39 -28.25 -6.25
C HIS A 92 -7.38 -28.32 -5.10
N SER A 93 -6.32 -29.13 -5.23
CA SER A 93 -5.38 -29.36 -4.13
C SER A 93 -4.58 -28.12 -3.70
N TYR A 94 -4.44 -27.14 -4.60
CA TYR A 94 -3.53 -26.01 -4.43
C TYR A 94 -4.14 -24.62 -4.67
N ILE A 95 -5.32 -24.55 -5.27
CA ILE A 95 -5.97 -23.27 -5.60
C ILE A 95 -7.46 -23.32 -5.29
N SER A 96 -7.87 -24.13 -4.31
CA SER A 96 -9.22 -24.05 -3.78
C SER A 96 -9.39 -22.81 -2.89
N PRO A 97 -10.63 -22.43 -2.54
CA PRO A 97 -10.86 -21.37 -1.56
C PRO A 97 -10.28 -21.66 -0.16
N GLU A 98 -9.86 -22.89 0.13
CA GLU A 98 -9.20 -23.24 1.40
C GLU A 98 -7.66 -23.07 1.33
N ASN A 99 -7.11 -22.82 0.14
CA ASN A 99 -5.69 -22.60 -0.06
C ASN A 99 -5.32 -21.13 0.12
N VAL A 100 -4.06 -20.92 0.49
CA VAL A 100 -3.42 -19.60 0.54
C VAL A 100 -2.86 -19.30 -0.85
N ILE A 101 -3.30 -18.19 -1.44
CA ILE A 101 -2.79 -17.66 -2.71
C ILE A 101 -2.33 -16.24 -2.44
N GLN A 102 -1.07 -16.07 -2.05
CA GLN A 102 -0.56 -14.79 -1.56
C GLN A 102 0.56 -14.21 -2.44
N ARG A 103 0.62 -12.88 -2.44
CA ARG A 103 1.65 -12.05 -3.09
C ARG A 103 1.89 -12.35 -4.57
N PRO A 104 0.84 -12.45 -5.41
CA PRO A 104 1.00 -12.80 -6.81
C PRO A 104 1.90 -11.81 -7.55
N LYS A 105 2.82 -12.32 -8.37
CA LYS A 105 3.67 -11.52 -9.25
C LYS A 105 3.55 -12.04 -10.67
N VAL A 106 3.47 -11.13 -11.64
CA VAL A 106 3.28 -11.44 -13.05
C VAL A 106 4.43 -10.87 -13.86
N VAL A 107 4.96 -11.69 -14.76
CA VAL A 107 6.02 -11.33 -15.71
C VAL A 107 5.69 -11.88 -17.09
N TYR A 108 6.04 -11.15 -18.14
CA TYR A 108 5.93 -11.66 -19.50
C TYR A 108 7.17 -12.49 -19.84
N SER A 109 6.96 -13.71 -20.32
CA SER A 109 8.01 -14.59 -20.84
C SER A 109 8.05 -14.47 -22.36
N GLU A 110 9.10 -13.83 -22.88
CA GLU A 110 9.33 -13.70 -24.33
C GLU A 110 9.51 -15.07 -25.01
N GLU A 111 10.17 -16.01 -24.33
CA GLU A 111 10.44 -17.36 -24.87
C GLU A 111 9.15 -18.20 -24.97
N ALA A 112 8.26 -18.11 -23.97
CA ALA A 112 6.97 -18.79 -24.01
C ALA A 112 5.92 -18.01 -24.83
N GLY A 113 6.11 -16.69 -25.00
CA GLY A 113 5.11 -15.79 -25.55
C GLY A 113 3.89 -15.60 -24.64
N GLN A 114 4.03 -15.85 -23.34
CA GLN A 114 2.94 -15.87 -22.36
C GLN A 114 3.27 -15.07 -21.09
N TYR A 115 2.24 -14.65 -20.37
CA TYR A 115 2.38 -14.11 -19.02
C TYR A 115 2.43 -15.26 -18.01
N HIS A 116 3.44 -15.24 -17.15
CA HIS A 116 3.60 -16.18 -16.05
C HIS A 116 3.28 -15.49 -14.73
N MET A 117 2.37 -16.08 -13.96
CA MET A 117 2.01 -15.65 -12.62
C MET A 117 2.60 -16.62 -11.60
N PHE A 118 3.32 -16.07 -10.64
CA PHE A 118 3.88 -16.78 -9.50
C PHE A 118 3.30 -16.25 -8.19
N TRP A 119 3.20 -17.10 -7.18
CA TRP A 119 2.69 -16.71 -5.86
C TRP A 119 3.21 -17.63 -4.76
N HIS A 120 3.04 -17.21 -3.51
CA HIS A 120 3.19 -18.08 -2.34
C HIS A 120 1.98 -19.00 -2.23
N ALA A 121 2.20 -20.30 -2.49
CA ALA A 121 1.17 -21.32 -2.45
C ALA A 121 1.22 -22.09 -1.11
N ASP A 122 0.13 -22.04 -0.36
CA ASP A 122 0.05 -22.71 0.93
C ASP A 122 -1.34 -23.26 1.29
N ASN A 123 -1.44 -23.79 2.51
CA ASN A 123 -2.68 -24.09 3.20
C ASN A 123 -2.81 -23.25 4.47
N SER A 124 -3.95 -23.35 5.15
CA SER A 124 -4.24 -22.57 6.37
C SER A 124 -3.28 -22.79 7.55
N SER A 125 -2.44 -23.83 7.52
CA SER A 125 -1.39 -24.05 8.53
C SER A 125 -0.06 -23.38 8.20
N TYR A 126 0.09 -22.78 7.01
CA TYR A 126 1.35 -22.23 6.48
C TYR A 126 2.50 -23.27 6.50
N GLY A 127 2.16 -24.52 6.21
CA GLY A 127 3.06 -25.66 6.34
C GLY A 127 3.52 -26.26 5.02
N LEU A 128 2.96 -25.85 3.88
CA LEU A 128 3.40 -26.32 2.57
C LEU A 128 4.67 -25.60 2.14
N LEU A 129 4.70 -24.26 2.28
CA LEU A 129 5.83 -23.41 1.92
C LEU A 129 6.31 -23.60 0.47
N LEU A 130 5.40 -23.41 -0.50
CA LEU A 130 5.65 -23.67 -1.92
C LEU A 130 5.42 -22.43 -2.80
N GLN A 131 5.83 -22.53 -4.07
CA GLN A 131 5.56 -21.53 -5.10
C GLN A 131 4.60 -22.10 -6.15
N GLY A 132 3.56 -21.35 -6.47
CA GLY A 132 2.65 -21.69 -7.57
C GLY A 132 3.08 -21.06 -8.89
N LEU A 133 2.69 -21.69 -10.00
CA LEU A 133 2.81 -21.16 -11.36
C LEU A 133 1.48 -21.31 -12.10
N ALA A 134 1.06 -20.25 -12.78
CA ALA A 134 -0.05 -20.23 -13.71
C ALA A 134 0.32 -19.36 -14.92
N THR A 135 -0.25 -19.64 -16.10
CA THR A 135 0.08 -18.90 -17.34
C THR A 135 -1.14 -18.38 -18.07
N SER A 136 -0.96 -17.31 -18.86
CA SER A 136 -1.99 -16.79 -19.76
C SER A 136 -1.40 -16.15 -21.00
N ASP A 137 -2.15 -16.15 -22.11
CA ASP A 137 -1.78 -15.46 -23.35
C ASP A 137 -2.01 -13.93 -23.26
N THR A 138 -2.76 -13.46 -22.27
CA THR A 138 -3.05 -12.03 -22.09
C THR A 138 -2.76 -11.59 -20.66
N PRO A 139 -2.43 -10.31 -20.43
CA PRO A 139 -2.12 -9.85 -19.08
C PRO A 139 -3.31 -10.01 -18.13
N ALA A 140 -4.55 -9.78 -18.61
CA ALA A 140 -5.76 -9.89 -17.81
C ALA A 140 -6.14 -11.32 -17.40
N GLY A 141 -5.59 -12.34 -18.08
CA GLY A 141 -6.02 -13.71 -17.89
C GLY A 141 -7.21 -14.13 -18.78
N PRO A 142 -7.99 -15.15 -18.36
CA PRO A 142 -7.76 -15.95 -17.15
C PRO A 142 -6.43 -16.71 -17.23
N TYR A 143 -5.81 -16.90 -16.07
CA TYR A 143 -4.60 -17.69 -15.91
C TYR A 143 -4.97 -19.14 -15.67
N THR A 144 -4.24 -20.05 -16.32
CA THR A 144 -4.39 -21.49 -16.17
C THR A 144 -3.32 -22.00 -15.21
N PHE A 145 -3.74 -22.68 -14.14
CA PHE A 145 -2.84 -23.35 -13.21
C PHE A 145 -1.92 -24.34 -13.94
N VAL A 146 -0.62 -24.29 -13.63
CA VAL A 146 0.38 -25.22 -14.17
C VAL A 146 0.82 -26.20 -13.08
N ASN A 147 1.46 -25.70 -12.03
CA ASN A 147 1.96 -26.54 -10.93
C ASN A 147 2.17 -25.73 -9.64
N VAL A 148 2.54 -26.45 -8.58
CA VAL A 148 3.12 -25.92 -7.35
C VAL A 148 4.41 -26.67 -7.07
N THR A 149 5.49 -25.97 -6.74
CA THR A 149 6.81 -26.55 -6.54
C THR A 149 7.54 -26.00 -5.32
N ALA A 150 8.44 -26.80 -4.75
CA ALA A 150 9.42 -26.36 -3.78
C ALA A 150 10.62 -25.78 -4.54
N PRO A 151 10.96 -24.48 -4.41
CA PRO A 151 12.02 -23.85 -5.20
C PRO A 151 13.37 -24.52 -4.98
N MET A 152 13.83 -25.29 -5.97
CA MET A 152 15.07 -26.09 -5.90
C MET A 152 15.13 -27.00 -4.65
N GLY A 153 13.98 -27.51 -4.21
CA GLY A 153 13.86 -28.34 -3.00
C GLY A 153 13.93 -27.56 -1.67
N ASN A 154 13.93 -26.23 -1.70
CA ASN A 154 13.85 -25.36 -0.53
C ASN A 154 12.40 -24.95 -0.23
N TRP A 155 12.17 -24.32 0.93
CA TRP A 155 10.88 -23.75 1.33
C TRP A 155 10.70 -22.32 0.80
N SER A 156 9.45 -21.93 0.55
CA SER A 156 9.04 -20.59 0.13
C SER A 156 7.78 -20.14 0.85
N GLN A 157 7.80 -18.96 1.47
CA GLN A 157 6.63 -18.28 2.01
C GLN A 157 6.44 -17.00 1.21
N ASP A 158 6.52 -15.83 1.85
CA ASP A 158 6.39 -14.52 1.22
C ASP A 158 7.20 -14.41 -0.06
N TYR A 159 6.50 -14.08 -1.15
CA TYR A 159 7.03 -14.15 -2.51
C TYR A 159 7.10 -12.76 -3.18
N GLY A 160 8.16 -12.56 -3.95
CA GLY A 160 8.41 -11.43 -4.81
C GLY A 160 9.08 -11.86 -6.11
N LEU A 161 9.07 -10.95 -7.09
CA LEU A 161 9.69 -11.16 -8.40
C LEU A 161 10.38 -9.87 -8.83
N PHE A 162 11.58 -10.00 -9.36
CA PHE A 162 12.37 -8.89 -9.87
C PHE A 162 12.95 -9.28 -11.24
N THR A 163 12.83 -8.38 -12.22
CA THR A 163 13.48 -8.53 -13.52
C THR A 163 14.57 -7.46 -13.65
N ASP A 164 15.79 -7.90 -13.86
CA ASP A 164 16.93 -7.01 -14.05
C ASP A 164 16.87 -6.43 -15.47
N TYR A 165 16.73 -5.11 -15.58
CA TYR A 165 16.61 -4.46 -16.89
C TYR A 165 17.94 -4.36 -17.65
N LYS A 166 19.08 -4.70 -17.03
CA LYS A 166 20.40 -4.68 -17.68
C LYS A 166 20.63 -5.93 -18.54
N ASP A 167 20.14 -7.09 -18.12
CA ASP A 167 20.32 -8.36 -18.82
C ASP A 167 19.02 -9.09 -19.19
N GLY A 168 17.87 -8.62 -18.69
CA GLY A 168 16.55 -9.19 -18.94
C GLY A 168 16.23 -10.44 -18.10
N ARG A 169 17.09 -10.83 -17.15
CA ARG A 169 16.85 -12.01 -16.32
C ARG A 169 15.85 -11.73 -15.20
N SER A 170 15.02 -12.72 -14.91
CA SER A 170 14.04 -12.68 -13.82
C SER A 170 14.50 -13.50 -12.62
N TYR A 171 14.14 -13.04 -11.43
CA TYR A 171 14.55 -13.60 -10.15
C TYR A 171 13.35 -13.71 -9.21
N ALA A 172 13.17 -14.89 -8.60
CA ALA A 172 12.29 -15.04 -7.45
C ALA A 172 12.97 -14.48 -6.21
N LEU A 173 12.17 -13.78 -5.41
CA LEU A 173 12.54 -13.28 -4.10
C LEU A 173 11.64 -13.99 -3.09
N TYR A 174 12.19 -14.70 -2.10
CA TYR A 174 11.32 -15.40 -1.16
C TYR A 174 11.95 -15.63 0.21
N SER A 175 11.13 -15.50 1.27
CA SER A 175 11.48 -16.02 2.59
C SER A 175 11.20 -17.53 2.66
N ASN A 176 11.89 -18.26 3.54
CA ASN A 176 11.79 -19.74 3.60
C ASN A 176 11.04 -20.29 4.83
N GLY A 177 9.94 -19.66 5.24
CA GLY A 177 9.12 -20.06 6.39
C GLY A 177 9.54 -19.40 7.70
N ASP A 178 8.90 -19.78 8.82
CA ASP A 178 9.03 -19.13 10.15
C ASP A 178 9.70 -19.99 11.24
N SER A 179 10.35 -21.08 10.84
CA SER A 179 11.01 -21.99 11.77
C SER A 179 12.37 -21.46 12.25
N GLN A 180 12.94 -22.07 13.28
CA GLN A 180 14.29 -21.71 13.73
C GLN A 180 15.33 -21.90 12.59
N GLU A 181 15.10 -22.91 11.75
CA GLU A 181 15.89 -23.26 10.59
C GLU A 181 15.53 -22.41 9.35
N GLY A 182 14.26 -22.12 9.11
CA GLY A 182 13.75 -21.33 7.99
C GLY A 182 13.49 -19.90 8.40
N ARG A 183 14.44 -19.00 8.13
CA ARG A 183 14.37 -17.56 8.46
C ARG A 183 15.38 -16.75 7.65
N ASP A 184 15.51 -17.17 6.40
CA ASP A 184 16.38 -16.59 5.38
C ASP A 184 15.52 -16.01 4.27
N VAL A 185 16.09 -15.08 3.51
CA VAL A 185 15.50 -14.60 2.25
C VAL A 185 16.45 -14.92 1.10
N TYR A 186 15.92 -15.37 -0.02
CA TYR A 186 16.67 -15.79 -1.20
C TYR A 186 16.43 -14.85 -2.38
N ILE A 187 17.47 -14.67 -3.18
CA ILE A 187 17.38 -14.20 -4.57
C ILE A 187 17.76 -15.40 -5.43
N SER A 188 16.82 -15.93 -6.20
CA SER A 188 17.06 -17.09 -7.06
C SER A 188 16.70 -16.77 -8.50
N ARG A 189 17.59 -17.10 -9.45
CA ARG A 189 17.40 -16.82 -10.88
C ARG A 189 16.51 -17.86 -11.54
N TYR A 190 15.59 -17.40 -12.40
CA TYR A 190 14.82 -18.24 -13.29
C TYR A 190 15.59 -18.66 -14.55
N ASN A 191 15.16 -19.73 -15.19
CA ASN A 191 15.53 -20.06 -16.58
C ASN A 191 15.06 -18.98 -17.58
N GLU A 192 15.45 -19.09 -18.85
CA GLU A 192 15.07 -18.12 -19.90
C GLU A 192 13.55 -18.03 -20.12
N GLU A 193 12.85 -19.15 -20.00
CA GLU A 193 11.39 -19.21 -20.12
C GLU A 193 10.65 -18.63 -18.90
N VAL A 194 11.35 -18.32 -17.82
CA VAL A 194 10.78 -17.87 -16.54
C VAL A 194 9.72 -18.84 -16.02
N SER A 195 10.02 -20.14 -16.01
CA SER A 195 9.14 -21.22 -15.56
C SER A 195 9.70 -21.99 -14.36
N GLU A 196 11.02 -22.09 -14.24
CA GLU A 196 11.71 -22.83 -13.16
C GLU A 196 12.94 -22.08 -12.65
N LEU A 197 13.30 -22.29 -11.37
CA LEU A 197 14.49 -21.71 -10.75
C LEU A 197 15.71 -22.61 -10.96
N GLU A 198 16.83 -22.00 -11.36
CA GLU A 198 18.06 -22.73 -11.71
C GLU A 198 19.23 -22.46 -10.76
N GLU A 199 19.27 -21.29 -10.12
CA GLU A 199 20.40 -20.88 -9.29
C GLU A 199 19.98 -19.98 -8.12
N VAL A 200 20.49 -20.27 -6.92
CA VAL A 200 20.47 -19.31 -5.80
C VAL A 200 21.61 -18.31 -6.01
N VAL A 201 21.26 -17.07 -6.30
CA VAL A 201 22.22 -15.97 -6.54
C VAL A 201 22.71 -15.37 -5.24
N TYR A 202 21.79 -15.20 -4.28
CA TYR A 202 22.13 -14.68 -2.96
C TYR A 202 21.19 -15.19 -1.87
N ARG A 203 21.69 -15.22 -0.64
CA ARG A 203 20.94 -15.57 0.57
C ARG A 203 21.22 -14.56 1.67
N PHE A 204 20.17 -13.89 2.14
CA PHE A 204 20.16 -13.10 3.36
C PHE A 204 19.93 -14.04 4.55
N ASP A 205 21.02 -14.46 5.19
CA ASP A 205 20.99 -15.51 6.21
C ASP A 205 20.52 -14.97 7.58
N LYS A 206 19.46 -15.59 8.13
CA LYS A 206 18.99 -15.40 9.52
C LYS A 206 18.59 -13.99 9.95
N PHE A 207 18.25 -13.11 9.02
CA PHE A 207 17.70 -11.78 9.33
C PHE A 207 16.24 -11.79 9.79
N ASP A 208 15.52 -12.89 9.58
CA ASP A 208 14.10 -13.03 9.94
C ASP A 208 13.23 -11.95 9.27
N LEU A 209 13.33 -11.90 7.95
CA LEU A 209 12.66 -10.95 7.08
C LEU A 209 11.71 -11.65 6.10
N GLU A 210 10.77 -10.89 5.56
CA GLU A 210 9.74 -11.31 4.61
C GLU A 210 9.38 -10.17 3.65
N ALA A 211 8.33 -10.37 2.85
CA ALA A 211 7.78 -9.41 1.91
C ALA A 211 8.81 -8.73 0.96
N PRO A 212 9.67 -9.51 0.27
CA PRO A 212 10.82 -8.96 -0.43
C PRO A 212 10.46 -8.26 -1.76
N THR A 213 11.12 -7.15 -2.04
CA THR A 213 11.12 -6.50 -3.36
C THR A 213 12.48 -5.86 -3.64
N ILE A 214 12.84 -5.68 -4.92
CA ILE A 214 14.11 -5.04 -5.32
C ILE A 214 13.82 -3.86 -6.24
N ILE A 215 14.49 -2.75 -5.95
CA ILE A 215 14.62 -1.60 -6.85
C ILE A 215 16.01 -1.63 -7.46
N GLN A 216 16.04 -1.32 -8.76
CA GLN A 216 17.27 -1.17 -9.51
C GLN A 216 17.41 0.28 -10.01
N THR A 217 18.53 0.89 -9.66
CA THR A 217 19.06 2.11 -10.29
C THR A 217 20.11 1.73 -11.32
N ASP A 218 20.59 2.72 -12.07
CA ASP A 218 21.65 2.46 -13.05
C ASP A 218 22.93 1.96 -12.36
N ASP A 219 23.15 2.39 -11.11
CA ASP A 219 24.36 2.11 -10.34
C ASP A 219 24.19 1.03 -9.27
N SER A 220 22.97 0.69 -8.82
CA SER A 220 22.78 -0.12 -7.60
C SER A 220 21.46 -0.90 -7.56
N TYR A 221 21.43 -1.88 -6.66
CA TYR A 221 20.25 -2.62 -6.27
C TYR A 221 19.93 -2.32 -4.81
N TYR A 222 18.65 -2.11 -4.52
CA TYR A 222 18.11 -1.91 -3.18
C TYR A 222 17.04 -2.97 -2.91
N ALA A 223 17.30 -3.90 -2.00
CA ALA A 223 16.33 -4.92 -1.59
C ALA A 223 15.58 -4.43 -0.34
N LEU A 224 14.26 -4.31 -0.42
CA LEU A 224 13.40 -3.91 0.69
C LEU A 224 12.64 -5.13 1.22
N MET A 225 12.57 -5.25 2.54
CA MET A 225 11.94 -6.37 3.24
C MET A 225 11.35 -5.91 4.57
N SER A 226 10.24 -6.50 5.00
CA SER A 226 9.71 -6.30 6.35
C SER A 226 10.25 -7.34 7.31
N HIS A 227 10.18 -7.06 8.61
CA HIS A 227 10.27 -8.09 9.63
C HIS A 227 8.98 -8.94 9.66
N LYS A 228 9.05 -10.07 10.36
CA LYS A 228 7.95 -11.03 10.46
C LYS A 228 7.08 -10.79 11.67
N THR A 229 6.07 -9.95 11.48
CA THR A 229 5.09 -9.60 12.53
C THR A 229 3.65 -9.96 12.13
N GLY A 230 3.51 -10.79 11.09
CA GLY A 230 2.23 -11.08 10.43
C GLY A 230 1.64 -9.82 9.82
N TYR A 231 0.32 -9.64 9.91
CA TYR A 231 -0.36 -8.43 9.44
C TYR A 231 -0.06 -7.15 10.24
N ARG A 232 0.75 -7.21 11.31
CA ARG A 232 1.16 -6.01 12.04
C ARG A 232 2.28 -5.29 11.28
N PRO A 233 2.21 -3.96 11.13
CA PRO A 233 3.28 -3.22 10.47
C PRO A 233 4.54 -3.19 11.34
N ASN A 234 5.69 -3.09 10.69
CA ASN A 234 6.99 -2.91 11.33
C ASN A 234 7.85 -1.96 10.48
N ASN A 235 9.09 -1.73 10.91
CA ASN A 235 10.03 -0.91 10.16
C ASN A 235 10.66 -1.74 9.02
N VAL A 236 10.21 -1.50 7.79
CA VAL A 236 10.82 -2.06 6.57
C VAL A 236 12.27 -1.59 6.49
N VAL A 237 13.14 -2.53 6.17
CA VAL A 237 14.55 -2.29 5.98
C VAL A 237 14.92 -2.40 4.51
N ALA A 238 15.96 -1.67 4.11
CA ALA A 238 16.62 -1.81 2.83
C ALA A 238 18.05 -2.32 2.99
N PHE A 239 18.50 -3.12 2.04
CA PHE A 239 19.89 -3.50 1.80
C PHE A 239 20.32 -2.93 0.46
N ARG A 240 21.58 -2.52 0.32
CA ARG A 240 22.13 -2.03 -0.95
C ARG A 240 23.29 -2.88 -1.44
N ALA A 241 23.35 -3.15 -2.75
CA ALA A 241 24.49 -3.80 -3.41
C ALA A 241 24.77 -3.19 -4.81
N ASP A 242 25.98 -3.42 -5.33
CA ASP A 242 26.35 -3.07 -6.71
C ASP A 242 26.00 -4.19 -7.71
N SER A 243 25.79 -5.42 -7.23
CA SER A 243 25.31 -6.57 -8.00
C SER A 243 24.41 -7.45 -7.12
N LEU A 244 23.59 -8.31 -7.75
CA LEU A 244 22.65 -9.18 -7.03
C LEU A 244 23.36 -10.23 -6.16
N GLU A 245 24.54 -10.68 -6.56
CA GLU A 245 25.43 -11.60 -5.81
C GLU A 245 26.03 -10.94 -4.55
N GLY A 246 25.89 -9.61 -4.44
CA GLY A 246 26.43 -8.83 -3.34
C GLY A 246 27.90 -8.41 -3.52
N PRO A 247 28.58 -8.04 -2.42
CA PRO A 247 28.08 -8.04 -1.05
C PRO A 247 26.97 -7.01 -0.83
N TRP A 248 25.93 -7.41 -0.11
CA TRP A 248 24.87 -6.53 0.35
C TRP A 248 25.29 -5.79 1.63
N SER A 249 24.81 -4.55 1.81
CA SER A 249 25.08 -3.73 2.99
C SER A 249 24.47 -4.31 4.27
N GLN A 250 24.76 -3.70 5.42
CA GLN A 250 23.86 -3.86 6.58
C GLN A 250 22.49 -3.24 6.26
N PRO A 251 21.41 -3.78 6.83
CA PRO A 251 20.07 -3.21 6.65
C PRO A 251 19.98 -1.82 7.28
N PHE A 252 19.16 -0.95 6.68
CA PHE A 252 18.81 0.35 7.22
C PHE A 252 17.32 0.64 7.03
N MET A 253 16.73 1.44 7.93
CA MET A 253 15.30 1.77 7.87
C MET A 253 15.00 2.70 6.68
N VAL A 254 13.90 2.46 5.99
CA VAL A 254 13.50 3.26 4.81
C VAL A 254 12.57 4.43 5.14
N ALA A 255 12.07 4.49 6.38
CA ALA A 255 11.13 5.51 6.85
C ALA A 255 11.54 6.02 8.23
N PRO A 256 11.02 7.19 8.67
CA PRO A 256 11.27 7.69 10.02
C PRO A 256 10.89 6.65 11.07
N LEU A 257 11.75 6.50 12.09
CA LEU A 257 11.53 5.55 13.19
C LEU A 257 10.16 5.75 13.85
N ASN A 258 9.59 4.67 14.38
CA ASN A 258 8.31 4.64 15.09
C ASN A 258 7.07 4.93 14.20
N THR A 259 7.25 5.18 12.90
CA THR A 259 6.13 5.21 11.95
C THR A 259 5.76 3.81 11.47
N ARG A 260 6.68 2.83 11.62
CA ARG A 260 6.56 1.46 11.11
C ARG A 260 6.21 1.47 9.62
N THR A 261 7.06 2.19 8.89
CA THR A 261 6.88 2.40 7.44
C THR A 261 5.53 3.04 7.13
N PHE A 262 5.15 4.04 7.92
CA PHE A 262 3.83 4.68 7.86
C PHE A 262 2.67 3.68 7.98
N ASN A 263 2.78 2.75 8.93
CA ASN A 263 1.88 1.61 9.10
C ASN A 263 1.67 0.83 7.81
N SER A 264 2.75 0.38 7.17
CA SER A 264 2.67 -0.48 6.00
C SER A 264 3.74 -1.56 5.99
N GLN A 265 3.49 -2.57 5.17
CA GLN A 265 4.42 -3.64 4.84
C GLN A 265 4.77 -3.54 3.36
N SER A 266 6.00 -3.88 2.98
CA SER A 266 6.37 -3.96 1.57
C SER A 266 5.50 -4.98 0.84
N GLY A 267 5.16 -4.70 -0.42
CA GLY A 267 4.49 -5.64 -1.31
C GLY A 267 5.20 -5.72 -2.66
N TYR A 268 5.49 -4.55 -3.23
CA TYR A 268 6.18 -4.41 -4.50
C TYR A 268 6.93 -3.07 -4.57
N SER A 269 7.76 -2.91 -5.59
CA SER A 269 8.36 -1.63 -5.93
C SER A 269 8.31 -1.44 -7.44
N LEU A 270 8.01 -0.21 -7.87
CA LEU A 270 7.81 0.10 -9.28
C LEU A 270 8.77 1.20 -9.72
N LYS A 271 9.44 0.96 -10.86
CA LYS A 271 10.19 1.97 -11.59
C LYS A 271 9.31 2.57 -12.69
N ILE A 272 9.22 3.88 -12.72
CA ILE A 272 8.53 4.65 -13.76
C ILE A 272 9.57 5.44 -14.52
N LYS A 273 9.93 4.98 -15.72
CA LYS A 273 10.86 5.68 -16.62
C LYS A 273 10.12 6.76 -17.40
N GLY A 274 9.99 7.93 -16.78
CA GLY A 274 9.37 9.08 -17.40
C GLY A 274 10.28 9.83 -18.39
N SER A 275 9.67 10.64 -19.24
CA SER A 275 10.38 11.45 -20.24
C SER A 275 11.28 12.56 -19.65
N LYS A 276 11.10 12.90 -18.36
CA LYS A 276 11.87 13.95 -17.66
C LYS A 276 12.66 13.42 -16.47
N LYS A 277 12.09 12.47 -15.72
CA LYS A 277 12.78 11.81 -14.61
C LYS A 277 12.32 10.37 -14.46
N THR A 278 13.18 9.54 -13.89
CA THR A 278 12.77 8.25 -13.34
C THR A 278 12.19 8.47 -11.96
N THR A 279 11.04 7.87 -11.67
CA THR A 279 10.45 7.82 -10.33
C THR A 279 10.38 6.39 -9.86
N TYR A 280 10.69 6.19 -8.59
CA TYR A 280 10.56 4.90 -7.92
C TYR A 280 9.43 4.98 -6.90
N LEU A 281 8.51 4.01 -6.91
CA LEU A 281 7.39 3.93 -5.98
C LEU A 281 7.51 2.69 -5.10
N TYR A 282 7.35 2.89 -3.80
CA TYR A 282 7.13 1.85 -2.81
C TYR A 282 5.65 1.54 -2.85
N ILE A 283 5.30 0.27 -3.06
CA ILE A 283 3.92 -0.19 -3.12
C ILE A 283 3.74 -1.14 -1.95
N GLY A 284 3.22 -0.60 -0.85
CA GLY A 284 2.96 -1.37 0.37
C GLY A 284 1.49 -1.48 0.70
N ASP A 285 1.20 -2.44 1.57
CA ASP A 285 -0.12 -2.67 2.14
C ASP A 285 -0.13 -2.20 3.60
N GLN A 286 -1.14 -1.41 3.95
CA GLN A 286 -1.55 -1.17 5.32
C GLN A 286 -2.61 -2.21 5.66
N TRP A 287 -2.13 -3.35 6.13
CA TRP A 287 -2.94 -4.50 6.48
C TRP A 287 -3.90 -4.21 7.63
N ASP A 288 -4.98 -4.99 7.62
CA ASP A 288 -6.07 -4.89 8.56
C ASP A 288 -6.58 -6.26 8.96
N SER A 289 -5.92 -6.92 9.91
CA SER A 289 -6.30 -8.30 10.27
C SER A 289 -7.75 -8.44 10.77
N ASN A 290 -8.38 -7.35 11.21
CA ASN A 290 -9.80 -7.37 11.62
C ASN A 290 -10.77 -7.33 10.44
N SER A 291 -10.33 -6.83 9.29
CA SER A 291 -11.12 -6.70 8.06
C SER A 291 -10.17 -6.64 6.86
N LEU A 292 -9.59 -7.79 6.50
CA LEU A 292 -8.49 -7.86 5.51
C LEU A 292 -8.89 -7.34 4.13
N TRP A 293 -10.13 -7.61 3.71
CA TRP A 293 -10.77 -7.04 2.51
C TRP A 293 -10.80 -5.50 2.50
N GLU A 294 -10.66 -4.88 3.66
CA GLU A 294 -10.66 -3.44 3.87
C GLU A 294 -9.24 -2.91 4.20
N SER A 295 -8.20 -3.68 3.91
CA SER A 295 -6.82 -3.19 3.95
C SER A 295 -6.62 -2.04 2.95
N ARG A 296 -5.56 -1.25 3.14
CA ARG A 296 -5.30 -0.04 2.34
C ARG A 296 -3.95 -0.11 1.66
N TYR A 297 -3.73 0.78 0.70
CA TYR A 297 -2.50 0.86 -0.06
C TYR A 297 -1.69 2.09 0.37
N ILE A 298 -0.41 1.90 0.67
CA ILE A 298 0.55 2.96 0.98
C ILE A 298 1.55 3.03 -0.15
N TRP A 299 1.21 3.82 -1.17
CA TRP A 299 2.05 4.02 -2.35
C TRP A 299 2.83 5.32 -2.25
N LEU A 300 4.14 5.23 -2.05
CA LEU A 300 4.99 6.40 -1.74
C LEU A 300 6.15 6.53 -2.72
N PRO A 301 6.46 7.76 -3.18
CA PRO A 301 7.73 8.00 -3.87
C PRO A 301 8.93 7.68 -2.98
N MET A 302 9.99 7.18 -3.60
CA MET A 302 11.29 7.00 -2.97
C MET A 302 12.29 8.03 -3.46
N GLU A 303 13.04 8.58 -2.51
CA GLU A 303 14.26 9.35 -2.77
C GLU A 303 15.48 8.43 -2.62
N ILE A 304 16.17 8.20 -3.73
CA ILE A 304 17.38 7.39 -3.79
C ILE A 304 18.55 8.29 -4.15
N ASP A 305 19.62 8.20 -3.38
CA ASP A 305 20.89 8.87 -3.64
C ASP A 305 21.99 7.80 -3.71
N ASP A 306 22.29 7.31 -4.91
CA ASP A 306 23.27 6.24 -5.14
C ASP A 306 24.67 6.63 -4.65
N LYS A 307 25.01 7.93 -4.70
CA LYS A 307 26.31 8.44 -4.23
C LYS A 307 26.41 8.36 -2.71
N LYS A 308 25.34 8.69 -1.99
CA LYS A 308 25.26 8.53 -0.53
C LYS A 308 24.89 7.11 -0.10
N LYS A 309 24.42 6.28 -1.04
CA LYS A 309 23.91 4.92 -0.82
C LYS A 309 22.72 4.90 0.13
N THR A 310 21.81 5.87 -0.02
CA THR A 310 20.62 6.02 0.82
C THR A 310 19.35 5.82 0.00
N LEU A 311 18.30 5.35 0.66
CA LEU A 311 16.93 5.27 0.15
C LEU A 311 15.99 5.68 1.28
N GLU A 312 15.07 6.61 0.99
CA GLU A 312 14.04 7.07 1.94
C GLU A 312 12.68 7.14 1.26
N LEU A 313 11.63 6.72 1.98
CA LEU A 313 10.23 6.89 1.57
C LEU A 313 9.75 8.31 1.87
N VAL A 314 9.13 8.97 0.90
CA VAL A 314 8.62 10.33 1.05
C VAL A 314 7.12 10.34 1.29
N TRP A 315 6.72 10.55 2.55
CA TRP A 315 5.30 10.67 2.90
C TRP A 315 4.63 11.85 2.19
N ASN A 316 3.52 11.57 1.52
CA ASN A 316 2.61 12.56 0.97
C ASN A 316 1.19 12.06 1.21
N ASP A 317 0.37 12.84 1.92
CA ASP A 317 -1.05 12.53 2.09
C ASP A 317 -1.78 12.40 0.75
N VAL A 318 -1.45 13.30 -0.19
CA VAL A 318 -2.03 13.42 -1.52
C VAL A 318 -0.94 13.93 -2.45
N TYR A 319 -0.68 13.23 -3.56
CA TYR A 319 0.24 13.69 -4.59
C TYR A 319 -0.29 13.42 -6.00
N ASP A 320 0.11 14.29 -6.92
CA ASP A 320 -0.17 14.19 -8.35
C ASP A 320 1.06 13.59 -9.02
N LEU A 321 0.88 12.46 -9.70
CA LEU A 321 1.94 11.73 -10.43
C LEU A 321 1.61 11.73 -11.92
N ASN A 322 2.53 12.24 -12.71
CA ASN A 322 2.47 12.15 -14.16
C ASN A 322 3.40 11.03 -14.63
N VAL A 323 2.84 9.85 -14.88
CA VAL A 323 3.61 8.66 -15.31
C VAL A 323 4.40 8.85 -16.61
N LYS A 324 3.89 9.68 -17.53
CA LYS A 324 4.56 9.95 -18.83
C LYS A 324 5.85 10.73 -18.66
N THR A 325 5.86 11.72 -17.78
CA THR A 325 7.05 12.54 -17.48
C THR A 325 7.89 11.96 -16.35
N GLY A 326 7.27 11.11 -15.53
CA GLY A 326 7.79 10.60 -14.26
C GLY A 326 7.75 11.64 -13.14
N GLU A 327 7.29 12.86 -13.38
CA GLU A 327 7.21 13.90 -12.36
C GLU A 327 6.08 13.64 -11.37
N TRP A 328 6.33 13.87 -10.09
CA TRP A 328 5.30 13.88 -9.06
C TRP A 328 5.47 15.13 -8.19
N LYS A 329 4.38 15.58 -7.57
CA LYS A 329 4.39 16.71 -6.63
C LYS A 329 3.35 16.51 -5.51
N PRO A 330 3.64 16.93 -4.28
CA PRO A 330 2.64 17.00 -3.22
C PRO A 330 1.50 17.95 -3.63
N VAL A 331 0.26 17.57 -3.38
CA VAL A 331 -0.89 18.47 -3.52
C VAL A 331 -1.01 19.31 -2.24
N LYS A 332 -1.13 20.64 -2.38
CA LYS A 332 -1.26 21.53 -1.22
C LYS A 332 -2.71 21.62 -0.77
N GLY A 333 -3.00 21.15 0.43
CA GLY A 333 -4.28 21.34 1.10
C GLY A 333 -4.29 22.56 2.03
N LYS A 334 -5.48 22.87 2.55
CA LYS A 334 -5.71 23.88 3.58
C LYS A 334 -5.87 23.21 4.94
N THR A 335 -5.03 23.60 5.88
CA THR A 335 -5.00 23.04 7.24
C THR A 335 -6.01 23.72 8.16
N TYR A 336 -6.67 22.93 8.99
CA TYR A 336 -7.52 23.37 10.10
C TYR A 336 -6.99 22.71 11.37
N TYR A 337 -6.50 23.52 12.30
CA TYR A 337 -5.78 23.04 13.49
C TYR A 337 -6.73 22.66 14.62
N GLY A 338 -6.37 21.63 15.39
CA GLY A 338 -7.18 21.15 16.51
C GLY A 338 -7.37 22.19 17.61
N LYS A 339 -6.41 23.10 17.81
CA LYS A 339 -6.56 24.21 18.76
C LYS A 339 -7.77 25.11 18.48
N ASP A 340 -8.21 25.20 17.23
CA ASP A 340 -9.32 26.05 16.78
C ASP A 340 -10.65 25.27 16.70
N ALA A 341 -10.61 23.95 16.81
CA ALA A 341 -11.80 23.11 16.80
C ALA A 341 -12.64 23.30 18.09
N LYS A 342 -13.94 23.01 17.98
CA LYS A 342 -14.84 22.91 19.14
C LYS A 342 -14.83 21.49 19.68
N THR A 343 -15.01 21.35 20.99
CA THR A 343 -15.23 20.06 21.64
C THR A 343 -16.59 20.04 22.34
N SER A 344 -17.17 18.86 22.47
CA SER A 344 -18.43 18.61 23.19
C SER A 344 -18.30 17.36 24.05
N GLY A 345 -19.11 17.25 25.10
CA GLY A 345 -19.05 16.14 26.06
C GLY A 345 -17.72 16.16 26.82
N ASP A 346 -17.09 14.98 26.91
CA ASP A 346 -15.82 14.80 27.61
C ASP A 346 -14.60 15.08 26.74
N ALA A 347 -14.78 15.44 25.46
CA ALA A 347 -13.68 15.74 24.56
C ALA A 347 -13.06 17.08 24.95
N PHE A 348 -11.72 17.15 24.97
CA PHE A 348 -11.00 18.33 25.40
C PHE A 348 -9.68 18.51 24.65
N LYS A 349 -9.13 19.73 24.76
CA LYS A 349 -7.81 20.10 24.24
C LYS A 349 -6.77 19.78 25.29
N GLN A 350 -5.88 18.85 24.99
CA GLN A 350 -4.77 18.44 25.85
C GLN A 350 -3.46 19.04 25.35
N GLU A 351 -2.58 19.41 26.28
CA GLU A 351 -1.20 19.78 25.96
C GLU A 351 -0.46 18.57 25.35
N ALA A 352 0.14 18.78 24.18
CA ALA A 352 0.91 17.79 23.46
C ALA A 352 2.03 18.47 22.67
N ASN A 353 3.24 18.52 23.23
CA ASN A 353 4.40 19.20 22.65
C ASN A 353 4.86 18.66 21.27
N PHE A 354 4.38 17.49 20.88
CA PHE A 354 4.64 16.88 19.58
C PHE A 354 3.56 17.21 18.53
N ALA A 355 2.41 17.73 18.95
CA ALA A 355 1.30 18.10 18.08
C ALA A 355 1.43 19.55 17.62
N SER A 356 0.66 19.92 16.59
CA SER A 356 0.59 21.29 16.11
C SER A 356 0.09 22.22 17.21
N ASP A 357 0.69 23.42 17.31
CA ASP A 357 0.33 24.39 18.35
C ASP A 357 0.38 23.83 19.79
N ASN A 358 1.20 22.79 20.04
CA ASN A 358 1.31 22.07 21.30
C ASN A 358 -0.03 21.54 21.85
N THR A 359 -1.01 21.29 20.98
CA THR A 359 -2.38 20.91 21.38
C THR A 359 -2.86 19.71 20.58
N ILE A 360 -3.39 18.70 21.27
CA ILE A 360 -4.11 17.60 20.66
C ILE A 360 -5.53 17.50 21.23
N LEU A 361 -6.48 17.08 20.40
CA LEU A 361 -7.86 16.86 20.82
C LEU A 361 -8.02 15.41 21.24
N THR A 362 -8.44 15.17 22.48
CA THR A 362 -8.57 13.82 23.05
C THR A 362 -9.94 13.67 23.74
N GLY A 363 -10.20 12.49 24.30
CA GLY A 363 -11.47 12.15 24.94
C GLY A 363 -12.61 11.88 23.95
N ILE A 364 -12.31 11.68 22.66
CA ILE A 364 -13.30 11.40 21.62
C ILE A 364 -13.90 10.01 21.88
N TYR A 365 -15.21 9.95 22.11
CA TYR A 365 -15.88 8.73 22.55
C TYR A 365 -17.36 8.72 22.16
N GLY A 366 -17.78 7.68 21.45
CA GLY A 366 -19.16 7.52 21.02
C GLY A 366 -19.69 8.75 20.27
N ASN A 367 -20.98 9.04 20.42
CA ASN A 367 -21.63 10.18 19.76
C ASN A 367 -21.72 11.43 20.64
N ASP A 368 -21.46 11.31 21.95
CA ASP A 368 -21.67 12.39 22.92
C ASP A 368 -20.39 13.21 23.18
N SER A 369 -19.22 12.59 22.98
CA SER A 369 -17.91 13.20 23.20
C SER A 369 -17.19 13.38 21.87
N THR A 370 -17.27 14.60 21.31
CA THR A 370 -16.94 14.86 19.90
C THR A 370 -16.07 16.10 19.70
N VAL A 371 -15.41 16.14 18.54
CA VAL A 371 -14.64 17.27 18.03
C VAL A 371 -15.32 17.78 16.77
N THR A 372 -15.47 19.10 16.62
CA THR A 372 -15.98 19.71 15.39
C THR A 372 -15.00 20.75 14.84
N PHE A 373 -14.51 20.51 13.63
CA PHE A 373 -13.83 21.53 12.83
C PHE A 373 -14.86 22.34 12.05
N GLU A 374 -14.68 23.66 12.00
CA GLU A 374 -15.65 24.60 11.41
C GLU A 374 -15.01 25.50 10.36
N CYS A 375 -15.86 26.25 9.66
CA CYS A 375 -15.45 27.20 8.61
C CYS A 375 -14.68 26.54 7.46
N ILE A 376 -15.00 25.27 7.19
CA ILE A 376 -14.30 24.47 6.20
C ILE A 376 -14.78 24.86 4.80
N GLU A 377 -13.80 25.12 3.95
CA GLU A 377 -13.99 25.47 2.56
C GLU A 377 -14.28 24.22 1.73
N GLY A 378 -15.49 24.16 1.20
CA GLY A 378 -15.95 23.15 0.27
C GLY A 378 -16.15 23.73 -1.13
N THR A 379 -16.01 22.87 -2.12
CA THR A 379 -16.14 23.20 -3.54
C THR A 379 -17.47 22.74 -4.15
N GLY A 380 -18.26 21.95 -3.42
CA GLY A 380 -19.43 21.24 -3.96
C GLY A 380 -19.07 19.97 -4.72
N LYS A 381 -17.80 19.57 -4.73
CA LYS A 381 -17.28 18.33 -5.31
C LYS A 381 -16.63 17.48 -4.20
N PRO A 382 -16.43 16.16 -4.41
CA PRO A 382 -15.63 15.34 -3.52
C PRO A 382 -14.21 15.92 -3.34
N GLN A 383 -13.76 16.01 -2.10
CA GLN A 383 -12.45 16.49 -1.71
C GLN A 383 -11.81 15.50 -0.74
N TRP A 384 -10.53 15.22 -0.94
CA TRP A 384 -9.76 14.46 0.04
C TRP A 384 -9.54 15.30 1.30
N VAL A 385 -9.72 14.67 2.45
CA VAL A 385 -9.49 15.25 3.78
C VAL A 385 -8.62 14.29 4.56
N SER A 386 -7.40 14.70 4.90
CA SER A 386 -6.50 13.93 5.76
C SER A 386 -6.69 14.31 7.21
N PHE A 387 -6.94 13.31 8.05
CA PHE A 387 -7.08 13.45 9.49
C PHE A 387 -5.75 13.05 10.12
N TYR A 388 -5.07 14.02 10.74
CA TYR A 388 -3.82 13.79 11.45
C TYR A 388 -4.12 13.40 12.89
N TYR A 389 -3.59 12.26 13.32
CA TYR A 389 -4.02 11.63 14.55
C TYR A 389 -2.90 10.87 15.26
N GLN A 390 -3.14 10.57 16.53
CA GLN A 390 -2.36 9.64 17.33
C GLN A 390 -3.29 8.59 17.92
N ASN A 391 -2.89 7.31 17.87
CA ASN A 391 -3.59 6.21 18.51
C ASN A 391 -2.59 5.31 19.26
N THR A 392 -2.47 5.47 20.57
CA THR A 392 -1.38 4.80 21.32
C THR A 392 -1.76 3.46 21.94
N ASP A 393 -2.81 2.79 21.44
CA ASP A 393 -3.31 1.57 22.08
C ASP A 393 -2.29 0.41 22.04
N ASP A 394 -1.40 0.38 21.05
CA ASP A 394 -0.30 -0.58 20.91
C ASP A 394 0.95 -0.20 21.72
N MET A 395 1.02 1.01 22.28
CA MET A 395 2.14 1.44 23.15
C MET A 395 3.55 1.33 22.53
N GLY A 396 3.67 1.07 21.21
CA GLY A 396 4.91 0.93 20.48
C GLY A 396 5.56 -0.46 20.52
N PHE A 397 4.78 -1.49 20.84
CA PHE A 397 5.25 -2.88 20.91
C PHE A 397 4.88 -3.71 19.68
N GLY A 398 4.12 -3.15 18.73
CA GLY A 398 3.72 -3.81 17.49
C GLY A 398 4.90 -4.30 16.63
N ASP A 399 6.09 -3.77 16.87
CA ASP A 399 7.36 -4.23 16.26
C ASP A 399 7.83 -5.60 16.78
N GLN A 400 7.23 -6.15 17.85
CA GLN A 400 7.66 -7.40 18.47
C GLN A 400 6.72 -8.56 18.10
N PRO A 401 7.25 -9.69 17.58
CA PRO A 401 6.48 -10.88 17.26
C PRO A 401 5.68 -11.44 18.45
N GLY A 402 6.16 -11.30 19.69
CA GLY A 402 5.61 -11.97 20.87
C GLY A 402 5.34 -11.12 22.12
N GLY A 403 4.96 -9.85 21.97
CA GLY A 403 4.67 -8.95 23.09
C GLY A 403 3.21 -9.00 23.61
N SER A 404 2.99 -8.45 24.81
CA SER A 404 1.68 -7.97 25.26
C SER A 404 1.70 -6.43 25.28
N PRO A 405 0.59 -5.73 24.94
CA PRO A 405 0.52 -4.26 24.93
C PRO A 405 0.77 -3.63 26.28
N ASP A 406 0.50 -4.38 27.34
CA ASP A 406 0.62 -3.89 28.69
C ASP A 406 1.08 -5.00 29.66
N ARG A 407 1.35 -4.58 30.88
CA ARG A 407 1.81 -5.47 31.96
C ARG A 407 0.72 -6.44 32.44
N ILE A 408 -0.55 -6.19 32.13
CA ILE A 408 -1.69 -6.92 32.69
C ILE A 408 -2.33 -7.89 31.68
N GLY A 409 -1.74 -8.04 30.48
CA GLY A 409 -2.21 -8.98 29.48
C GLY A 409 -3.35 -8.43 28.62
N GLY A 410 -3.39 -7.11 28.39
CA GLY A 410 -4.34 -6.50 27.46
C GLY A 410 -4.24 -7.06 26.04
N ALA A 411 -5.28 -6.86 25.24
CA ALA A 411 -5.29 -7.22 23.82
C ALA A 411 -4.78 -6.05 22.98
N TRP A 412 -4.01 -6.37 21.94
CA TRP A 412 -3.58 -5.40 20.93
C TRP A 412 -4.79 -4.79 20.23
N GLN A 413 -4.88 -3.46 20.19
CA GLN A 413 -5.86 -2.77 19.35
C GLN A 413 -5.14 -2.12 18.18
N LEU A 414 -5.23 -2.78 17.01
CA LEU A 414 -4.57 -2.35 15.77
C LEU A 414 -5.14 -1.04 15.21
N ARG A 415 -6.34 -0.64 15.65
CA ARG A 415 -6.98 0.59 15.25
C ARG A 415 -8.05 1.06 16.23
N ARG A 416 -8.31 2.35 16.17
CA ARG A 416 -9.58 2.96 16.58
C ARG A 416 -10.42 3.27 15.34
N ILE A 417 -11.72 3.44 15.53
CA ILE A 417 -12.64 3.83 14.47
C ILE A 417 -13.38 5.08 14.93
N SER A 418 -13.27 6.16 14.17
CA SER A 418 -14.04 7.37 14.41
C SER A 418 -15.22 7.48 13.45
N SER A 419 -16.33 8.05 13.92
CA SER A 419 -17.41 8.54 13.05
C SER A 419 -17.01 9.90 12.51
N VAL A 420 -17.29 10.15 11.23
CA VAL A 420 -17.08 11.45 10.60
C VAL A 420 -18.40 11.90 9.97
N VAL A 421 -18.91 13.04 10.42
CA VAL A 421 -20.20 13.61 10.02
C VAL A 421 -19.98 14.99 9.43
N VAL A 422 -20.39 15.19 8.17
CA VAL A 422 -20.30 16.48 7.48
C VAL A 422 -21.60 17.25 7.68
N ASN A 423 -21.50 18.53 8.08
CA ASN A 423 -22.65 19.44 8.21
C ASN A 423 -23.81 18.91 9.10
N GLY A 424 -23.50 18.02 10.04
CA GLY A 424 -24.49 17.39 10.90
C GLY A 424 -25.38 16.35 10.22
N ASP A 425 -25.05 15.91 8.99
CA ASP A 425 -25.79 14.86 8.28
C ASP A 425 -25.50 13.47 8.86
N THR A 426 -26.21 13.12 9.93
CA THR A 426 -26.10 11.82 10.59
C THR A 426 -26.70 10.67 9.78
N SER A 427 -27.32 10.94 8.62
CA SER A 427 -27.75 9.89 7.70
C SER A 427 -26.60 9.35 6.85
N ASN A 428 -25.49 10.10 6.77
CA ASN A 428 -24.31 9.75 5.99
C ASN A 428 -23.03 9.77 6.86
N VAL A 429 -22.95 8.84 7.81
CA VAL A 429 -21.78 8.69 8.68
C VAL A 429 -20.66 7.97 7.94
N GLN A 430 -19.49 8.60 7.88
CA GLN A 430 -18.28 7.99 7.33
C GLN A 430 -17.46 7.32 8.44
N THR A 431 -16.85 6.17 8.14
CA THR A 431 -15.95 5.48 9.08
C THR A 431 -14.50 5.86 8.80
N LEU A 432 -13.80 6.37 9.81
CA LEU A 432 -12.40 6.76 9.75
C LEU A 432 -11.55 5.76 10.52
N TYR A 433 -10.76 4.96 9.82
CA TYR A 433 -9.91 3.93 10.44
C TYR A 433 -8.57 4.55 10.81
N GLN A 434 -8.29 4.56 12.11
CA GLN A 434 -7.12 5.19 12.70
C GLN A 434 -6.23 4.09 13.28
N ARG A 435 -5.32 3.56 12.45
CA ARG A 435 -4.32 2.55 12.82
C ARG A 435 -3.51 3.00 14.02
N ASP A 436 -3.10 2.06 14.86
CA ASP A 436 -2.29 2.40 16.01
C ASP A 436 -0.98 3.13 15.60
N THR A 437 -0.44 3.92 16.51
CA THR A 437 0.76 4.75 16.35
C THR A 437 1.59 4.64 17.61
N HIS A 438 2.89 4.93 17.51
CA HIS A 438 3.69 5.15 18.70
C HIS A 438 3.28 6.47 19.39
N LYS A 439 3.53 6.55 20.70
CA LYS A 439 3.34 7.78 21.47
C LYS A 439 4.14 8.92 20.85
N SER A 440 3.52 10.08 20.70
CA SER A 440 4.11 11.28 20.10
C SER A 440 4.35 11.20 18.59
N ILE A 441 3.91 10.13 17.92
CA ILE A 441 3.95 10.00 16.47
C ILE A 441 2.57 10.30 15.91
N ILE A 442 2.49 11.37 15.13
CA ILE A 442 1.30 11.73 14.36
C ILE A 442 1.41 11.06 12.99
N LEU A 443 0.41 10.25 12.65
CA LEU A 443 0.18 9.76 11.28
C LEU A 443 -1.08 10.42 10.72
N SER A 444 -1.39 10.16 9.45
CA SER A 444 -2.62 10.62 8.82
C SER A 444 -3.38 9.49 8.15
N THR A 445 -4.70 9.64 8.09
CA THR A 445 -5.60 8.75 7.34
C THR A 445 -6.60 9.61 6.57
N PRO A 446 -6.87 9.34 5.27
CA PRO A 446 -7.72 10.20 4.46
C PRO A 446 -9.14 9.66 4.27
N LEU A 447 -10.10 10.58 4.12
CA LEU A 447 -11.43 10.30 3.58
C LEU A 447 -11.71 11.21 2.39
N GLN A 448 -12.46 10.70 1.41
CA GLN A 448 -13.04 11.54 0.37
C GLN A 448 -14.42 12.01 0.83
N LEU A 449 -14.57 13.31 1.10
CA LEU A 449 -15.80 13.90 1.62
C LEU A 449 -16.40 14.88 0.60
N THR A 450 -17.72 14.89 0.47
CA THR A 450 -18.40 15.91 -0.34
C THR A 450 -18.77 17.08 0.56
N LEU A 451 -18.06 18.20 0.38
CA LEU A 451 -18.26 19.44 1.14
C LEU A 451 -19.09 20.42 0.30
N GLU A 452 -20.11 21.04 0.89
CA GLU A 452 -20.94 22.05 0.22
C GLU A 452 -20.09 23.24 -0.24
N LYS A 453 -20.50 23.87 -1.34
CA LYS A 453 -19.78 25.03 -1.88
C LYS A 453 -19.80 26.20 -0.87
N GLY A 454 -18.62 26.65 -0.45
CA GLY A 454 -18.46 27.79 0.45
C GLY A 454 -17.67 27.44 1.72
N LYS A 455 -17.62 28.37 2.67
CA LYS A 455 -16.77 28.26 3.88
C LYS A 455 -17.56 27.96 5.16
N LYS A 456 -18.71 27.30 5.03
CA LYS A 456 -19.63 27.05 6.15
C LYS A 456 -19.68 25.57 6.54
N ASN A 457 -18.86 24.73 5.93
CA ASN A 457 -18.89 23.31 6.25
C ASN A 457 -18.34 23.05 7.64
N THR A 458 -18.90 22.03 8.29
CA THR A 458 -18.39 21.46 9.52
C THR A 458 -18.07 20.00 9.32
N ILE A 459 -17.05 19.53 10.02
CA ILE A 459 -16.72 18.11 10.12
C ILE A 459 -16.69 17.76 11.61
N THR A 460 -17.65 16.95 12.05
CA THR A 460 -17.73 16.44 13.43
C THR A 460 -17.20 15.02 13.48
N ILE A 461 -16.31 14.77 14.43
CA ILE A 461 -15.66 13.49 14.67
C ILE A 461 -16.09 12.96 16.04
N GLY A 462 -16.64 11.75 16.06
CA GLY A 462 -16.96 10.98 17.27
C GLY A 462 -16.25 9.62 17.24
N GLY A 463 -16.61 8.73 18.17
CA GLY A 463 -16.07 7.37 18.24
C GLY A 463 -17.08 6.31 17.82
N LEU A 464 -16.60 5.26 17.16
CA LEU A 464 -17.39 4.10 16.74
C LEU A 464 -16.82 2.81 17.36
N TYR A 465 -17.68 1.80 17.47
CA TYR A 465 -17.27 0.50 17.99
C TYR A 465 -16.20 -0.14 17.09
N ASN A 466 -15.04 -0.46 17.65
CA ASN A 466 -13.93 -1.12 16.94
C ASN A 466 -13.82 -2.63 17.22
N GLY A 467 -14.80 -3.22 17.91
CA GLY A 467 -14.74 -4.59 18.44
C GLY A 467 -14.36 -4.68 19.93
N PHE A 468 -13.82 -3.60 20.50
CA PHE A 468 -13.38 -3.53 21.89
C PHE A 468 -14.01 -2.37 22.66
N ASP A 469 -14.03 -1.19 22.04
CA ASP A 469 -14.39 0.08 22.66
C ASP A 469 -14.99 1.05 21.62
N TYR A 470 -15.48 2.22 22.06
CA TYR A 470 -16.05 3.27 21.21
C TYR A 470 -15.15 4.52 21.12
N LYS A 471 -13.83 4.35 21.27
CA LYS A 471 -12.86 5.45 21.25
C LYS A 471 -12.53 5.88 19.83
N GLY A 472 -12.59 7.18 19.59
CA GLY A 472 -11.87 7.81 18.48
C GLY A 472 -10.39 8.00 18.82
N ALA A 473 -9.52 8.10 17.82
CA ALA A 473 -8.12 8.46 18.09
C ALA A 473 -7.97 9.96 18.36
N ASP A 474 -6.89 10.34 19.03
CA ASP A 474 -6.61 11.74 19.34
C ASP A 474 -6.29 12.50 18.04
N LEU A 475 -6.82 13.70 17.86
CA LEU A 475 -6.71 14.47 16.61
C LEU A 475 -5.82 15.70 16.77
N ASP A 476 -4.83 15.84 15.90
CA ASP A 476 -3.97 17.02 15.79
C ASP A 476 -4.63 18.11 14.91
N ARG A 477 -4.99 17.72 13.68
CA ARG A 477 -5.51 18.65 12.66
C ARG A 477 -6.20 17.88 11.53
N ILE A 478 -6.91 18.61 10.68
CA ILE A 478 -7.33 18.11 9.37
C ILE A 478 -6.71 18.95 8.26
N VAL A 479 -6.47 18.33 7.10
CA VAL A 479 -6.02 19.02 5.88
C VAL A 479 -7.01 18.71 4.76
N VAL A 480 -7.61 19.76 4.19
CA VAL A 480 -8.60 19.64 3.12
C VAL A 480 -7.94 19.99 1.79
N TYR A 481 -7.93 19.05 0.87
CA TYR A 481 -7.28 19.17 -0.43
C TYR A 481 -8.26 19.74 -1.48
N PRO A 482 -7.74 20.37 -2.56
CA PRO A 482 -8.58 20.70 -3.71
C PRO A 482 -9.25 19.44 -4.28
N PRO A 483 -10.43 19.57 -4.92
CA PRO A 483 -11.03 18.45 -5.62
C PRO A 483 -10.13 18.00 -6.77
N GLU A 484 -10.25 16.74 -7.16
CA GLU A 484 -9.74 16.26 -8.44
C GLU A 484 -10.52 16.95 -9.57
N GLU A 485 -9.82 17.30 -10.66
CA GLU A 485 -10.45 18.00 -11.79
C GLU A 485 -11.28 17.09 -12.69
#